data_AF-V5HG69-F1
#
_entry.id   AF-V5HG69-F1
#
_cell.length_a   1.000
_cell.length_b   1.000
_cell.length_c   1.000
_cell.angle_alpha   90.00
_cell.angle_beta   90.00
_cell.angle_gamma   90.00
#
_symmetry.space_group_name_H-M   'P 1'
#
loop_
_entity.id
_entity.type
_entity.pdbx_description
1 polymer ?
#
loop_
_entity_poly.entity_id
_entity_poly.type
_entity_poly.pdbx_seq_one_letter_code
_entity_poly.pdbx_strand_id
1 'polypeptide(L)'
;MLHVLFAVVLILPAFQVEGERHRMGTFPDPCYRKFYGGADIWCRLNGHGGFQGFDSSGCVVRCSDGTNNLLLPETVCRLGSPPCKIGNEDAVSTWKRNLEKRKQDLLNAWCHCRKCY
;
A
#
# COMPACT_ATOMS: atom_id res chain seq x y z
N MET A 1 -20.46 -19.49 -24.00
CA MET A 1 -19.14 -19.09 -23.48
C MET A 1 -19.21 -17.65 -22.95
N LEU A 2 -19.79 -17.46 -21.76
CA LEU A 2 -20.09 -16.15 -21.18
C LEU A 2 -19.79 -16.14 -19.67
N HIS A 3 -18.69 -16.78 -19.25
CA HIS A 3 -18.37 -16.93 -17.82
C HIS A 3 -17.08 -16.22 -17.43
N VAL A 4 -16.19 -15.95 -18.39
CA VAL A 4 -14.93 -15.23 -18.14
C VAL A 4 -15.16 -13.74 -17.89
N LEU A 5 -16.19 -13.15 -18.51
CA LEU A 5 -16.50 -11.71 -18.42
C LEU A 5 -16.98 -11.31 -17.01
N PHE A 6 -17.63 -12.21 -16.28
CA PHE A 6 -18.17 -11.89 -14.95
C PHE A 6 -17.10 -11.87 -13.86
N ALA A 7 -16.02 -12.64 -14.02
CA ALA A 7 -14.93 -12.70 -13.05
C ALA A 7 -14.12 -11.38 -13.02
N VAL A 8 -13.89 -10.75 -14.18
CA VAL A 8 -13.08 -9.53 -14.26
C VAL A 8 -13.80 -8.31 -13.66
N VAL A 9 -15.13 -8.23 -13.82
CA VAL A 9 -15.95 -7.12 -13.30
C VAL A 9 -16.02 -7.11 -11.77
N LEU A 10 -15.94 -8.27 -11.12
CA LEU A 10 -16.00 -8.38 -9.65
C LEU A 10 -14.67 -8.05 -8.95
N ILE A 11 -13.54 -8.11 -9.64
CA ILE A 11 -12.21 -7.81 -9.05
C ILE A 11 -11.93 -6.29 -9.06
N LEU A 12 -12.52 -5.54 -10.00
CA LEU A 12 -12.38 -4.08 -10.10
C LEU A 12 -12.86 -3.29 -8.85
N PRO A 13 -14.04 -3.54 -8.25
CA PRO A 13 -14.51 -2.77 -7.10
C PRO A 13 -13.69 -3.01 -5.82
N ALA A 14 -12.93 -4.12 -5.71
CA ALA A 14 -12.08 -4.38 -4.55
C ALA A 14 -10.94 -3.36 -4.40
N PHE A 15 -10.51 -2.71 -5.49
CA PHE A 15 -9.46 -1.69 -5.44
C PHE A 15 -9.97 -0.30 -4.99
N GLN A 16 -11.28 -0.06 -5.04
CA GLN A 16 -11.85 1.27 -4.80
C GLN A 16 -12.49 1.43 -3.40
N VAL A 17 -12.97 0.35 -2.79
CA VAL A 17 -13.84 0.45 -1.61
C VAL A 17 -13.11 0.18 -0.27
N GLU A 18 -11.91 -0.39 -0.30
CA GLU A 18 -11.18 -0.73 0.94
C GLU A 18 -10.16 0.32 1.39
N GLY A 19 -9.93 1.38 0.61
CA GLY A 19 -8.99 2.46 0.95
C GLY A 19 -9.47 3.39 2.09
N GLU A 20 -10.68 3.19 2.60
CA GLU A 20 -11.28 4.05 3.63
C GLU A 20 -11.34 3.43 5.03
N ARG A 21 -11.08 2.12 5.17
CA ARG A 21 -11.26 1.41 6.45
C ARG A 21 -10.19 1.71 7.51
N HIS A 22 -9.09 2.37 7.16
CA HIS A 22 -8.01 2.71 8.10
C HIS A 22 -7.91 4.21 8.44
N ARG A 23 -9.02 4.97 8.33
CA ARG A 23 -9.10 6.34 8.87
C ARG A 23 -9.45 6.40 10.38
N MET A 24 -9.58 5.25 11.05
CA MET A 24 -9.94 5.20 12.48
C MET A 24 -8.68 5.21 13.36
N GLY A 25 -8.09 6.38 13.52
CA GLY A 25 -7.00 6.61 14.45
C GLY A 25 -6.40 7.96 14.19
N THR A 26 -6.61 8.90 15.10
CA THR A 26 -5.89 10.18 15.12
C THR A 26 -4.40 9.86 15.21
N PHE A 27 -3.70 9.68 14.08
CA PHE A 27 -2.25 9.53 14.08
C PHE A 27 -1.67 10.91 14.39
N PRO A 28 -1.11 11.13 15.60
CA PRO A 28 -0.61 12.45 15.98
C PRO A 28 0.64 12.84 15.19
N ASP A 29 1.33 11.86 14.59
CA ASP A 29 2.59 12.05 13.88
C ASP A 29 2.42 12.06 12.35
N PRO A 30 2.86 13.12 11.65
CA PRO A 30 2.72 13.27 10.21
C PRO A 30 3.57 12.27 9.41
N CYS A 31 4.69 11.80 9.95
CA CYS A 31 5.49 10.76 9.30
C CYS A 31 4.75 9.43 9.31
N TYR A 32 4.18 9.01 10.44
CA TYR A 32 3.44 7.75 10.51
C TYR A 32 2.21 7.74 9.61
N ARG A 33 1.53 8.88 9.44
CA ARG A 33 0.46 9.01 8.44
C ARG A 33 0.94 8.69 7.02
N LYS A 34 2.13 9.16 6.64
CA LYS A 34 2.73 8.85 5.33
C LYS A 34 3.14 7.38 5.27
N PHE A 35 3.73 6.86 6.34
CA PHE A 35 4.14 5.46 6.44
C PHE A 35 2.94 4.51 6.24
N TYR A 36 1.86 4.67 7.00
CA TYR A 36 0.69 3.78 6.88
C TYR A 36 0.02 3.87 5.51
N GLY A 37 -0.07 5.08 4.92
CA GLY A 37 -0.55 5.25 3.55
C GLY A 37 0.35 4.54 2.52
N GLY A 38 1.67 4.60 2.69
CA GLY A 38 2.61 3.84 1.85
C GLY A 38 2.49 2.33 2.07
N ALA A 39 2.34 1.87 3.31
CA ALA A 39 2.23 0.46 3.66
C ALA A 39 0.95 -0.18 3.09
N ASP A 40 -0.16 0.55 3.06
CA ASP A 40 -1.39 0.08 2.43
C ASP A 40 -1.21 -0.11 0.91
N ILE A 41 -0.61 0.88 0.23
CA ILE A 41 -0.31 0.77 -1.21
C ILE A 41 0.68 -0.38 -1.45
N TRP A 42 1.69 -0.54 -0.60
CA TRP A 42 2.68 -1.61 -0.70
C TRP A 42 2.03 -3.00 -0.62
N CYS A 43 1.13 -3.21 0.34
CA CYS A 43 0.37 -4.46 0.44
C CYS A 43 -0.45 -4.74 -0.83
N ARG A 44 -1.20 -3.74 -1.31
CA ARG A 44 -2.03 -3.88 -2.51
C ARG A 44 -1.21 -4.15 -3.78
N LEU A 45 -0.07 -3.47 -3.94
CA LEU A 45 0.83 -3.69 -5.07
C LEU A 45 1.50 -5.07 -5.06
N ASN A 46 1.57 -5.73 -3.89
CA ASN A 46 2.02 -7.11 -3.74
C ASN A 46 0.86 -8.13 -3.77
N GLY A 47 -0.35 -7.70 -4.11
CA GLY A 47 -1.50 -8.59 -4.31
C GLY A 47 -2.29 -8.94 -3.05
N HIS A 48 -2.12 -8.19 -1.96
CA HIS A 48 -2.89 -8.37 -0.72
C HIS A 48 -3.99 -7.32 -0.56
N GLY A 49 -4.93 -7.54 0.36
CA GLY A 49 -6.04 -6.61 0.60
C GLY A 49 -5.59 -5.18 0.97
N GLY A 50 -4.73 -5.03 1.99
CA GLY A 50 -4.32 -3.71 2.51
C GLY A 50 -3.42 -3.81 3.73
N PHE A 51 -3.14 -2.69 4.40
CA PHE A 51 -2.32 -2.68 5.62
C PHE A 51 -3.10 -3.22 6.84
N GLN A 52 -2.53 -4.18 7.56
CA GLN A 52 -3.13 -4.71 8.81
C GLN A 52 -2.29 -4.38 10.05
N GLY A 53 -0.97 -4.37 9.93
CA GLY A 53 -0.09 -4.11 11.07
C GLY A 53 1.36 -3.96 10.68
N PHE A 54 2.17 -3.54 11.65
CA PHE A 54 3.60 -3.34 11.48
C PHE A 54 4.36 -3.93 12.66
N ASP A 55 5.43 -4.66 12.37
CA ASP A 55 6.42 -5.11 13.35
C ASP A 55 7.71 -4.30 13.15
N SER A 56 8.00 -3.43 14.12
CA SER A 56 9.16 -2.54 14.12
C SER A 56 10.48 -3.27 14.35
N SER A 57 10.46 -4.46 14.97
CA SER A 57 11.68 -5.22 15.24
C SER A 57 12.24 -5.83 13.97
N GLY A 58 11.36 -6.42 13.15
CA GLY A 58 11.70 -7.06 11.88
C GLY A 58 11.56 -6.18 10.64
N CYS A 59 11.08 -4.94 10.77
CA CYS A 59 10.72 -4.08 9.64
C CYS A 59 9.71 -4.73 8.68
N VAL A 60 8.73 -5.44 9.26
CA VAL A 60 7.75 -6.23 8.51
C VAL A 60 6.39 -5.55 8.55
N VAL A 61 5.79 -5.38 7.37
CA VAL A 61 4.39 -5.02 7.22
C VAL A 61 3.55 -6.30 7.14
N ARG A 62 2.56 -6.40 8.01
CA ARG A 62 1.49 -7.39 7.93
C ARG A 62 0.37 -6.84 7.05
N CYS A 63 0.05 -7.56 5.99
CA CYS A 63 -1.06 -7.22 5.12
C CYS A 63 -2.34 -7.94 5.55
N SER A 64 -3.49 -7.32 5.32
CA SER A 64 -4.79 -8.00 5.37
C SER A 64 -4.69 -9.22 4.45
N ASP A 65 -5.18 -10.37 4.90
CA ASP A 65 -4.94 -11.75 4.41
C ASP A 65 -3.92 -12.56 5.25
N GLY A 66 -3.31 -11.94 6.27
CA GLY A 66 -2.85 -12.55 7.54
C GLY A 66 -1.67 -13.53 7.49
N THR A 67 -1.33 -14.06 6.32
CA THR A 67 -0.25 -15.04 6.12
C THR A 67 1.01 -14.42 5.53
N ASN A 68 0.90 -13.24 4.92
CA ASN A 68 2.00 -12.63 4.16
C ASN A 68 2.59 -11.42 4.88
N ASN A 69 3.87 -11.58 5.21
CA ASN A 69 4.72 -10.60 5.84
C ASN A 69 5.62 -9.98 4.77
N LEU A 70 5.47 -8.68 4.52
CA LEU A 70 6.31 -7.98 3.56
C LEU A 70 7.42 -7.22 4.27
N LEU A 71 8.65 -7.50 3.89
CA LEU A 71 9.81 -6.74 4.37
C LEU A 71 9.77 -5.32 3.77
N LEU A 72 10.01 -4.33 4.62
CA LEU A 72 10.19 -2.96 4.17
C LEU A 72 11.58 -2.75 3.56
N PRO A 73 11.71 -1.80 2.62
CA PRO A 73 13.02 -1.36 2.18
C PRO A 73 13.86 -0.82 3.34
N GLU A 74 15.15 -1.10 3.34
CA GLU A 74 16.09 -0.67 4.39
C GLU A 74 16.14 0.86 4.55
N THR A 75 15.88 1.58 3.46
CA THR A 75 15.79 3.04 3.45
C THR A 75 14.60 3.56 4.27
N VAL A 76 13.53 2.77 4.36
CA VAL A 76 12.31 3.12 5.11
C VAL A 76 12.44 2.66 6.55
N CYS A 77 12.91 1.43 6.77
CA CYS A 77 13.03 0.83 8.09
C CYS A 77 14.32 0.02 8.17
N ARG A 78 15.13 0.29 9.19
CA ARG A 78 16.29 -0.53 9.55
C ARG A 78 15.95 -1.34 10.79
N LEU A 79 16.48 -2.55 10.89
CA LEU A 79 16.27 -3.41 12.06
C LEU A 79 16.58 -2.65 13.36
N GLY A 80 15.64 -2.68 14.30
CA GLY A 80 15.75 -1.95 15.57
C GLY A 80 15.57 -0.42 15.48
N SER A 81 15.23 0.11 14.32
CA SER A 81 15.03 1.54 14.07
C SER A 81 13.66 1.78 13.43
N PRO A 82 12.72 2.47 14.11
CA PRO A 82 11.40 2.71 13.56
C PRO A 82 11.47 3.55 12.27
N PRO A 83 10.45 3.45 11.39
CA PRO A 83 10.41 4.20 10.15
C PRO A 83 10.46 5.71 10.35
N CYS A 84 9.78 6.20 11.39
CA CYS A 84 9.68 7.61 11.72
C CYS A 84 10.62 8.00 12.86
N LYS A 85 11.91 7.71 12.68
CA LYS A 85 12.98 8.30 13.50
C LYS A 85 13.33 9.71 13.01
N ILE A 86 13.95 10.49 13.88
CA ILE A 86 14.52 11.81 13.54
C ILE A 86 15.42 11.66 12.29
N GLY A 87 15.16 12.48 11.28
CA GLY A 87 15.92 12.52 10.03
C GLY A 87 15.53 11.47 8.97
N ASN A 88 14.50 10.65 9.19
CA ASN A 88 14.06 9.64 8.21
C ASN A 88 12.73 9.98 7.50
N GLU A 89 12.15 11.14 7.79
CA GLU A 89 10.86 11.56 7.23
C GLU A 89 10.87 11.65 5.70
N ASP A 90 11.99 12.09 5.12
CA ASP A 90 12.17 12.20 3.67
C ASP A 90 12.24 10.84 2.99
N ALA A 91 12.83 9.85 3.65
CA ALA A 91 12.86 8.48 3.13
C ALA A 91 11.46 7.88 3.09
N VAL A 92 10.68 8.03 4.17
CA VAL A 92 9.27 7.60 4.23
C VAL A 92 8.42 8.34 3.19
N SER A 93 8.61 9.66 3.06
CA SER A 93 7.89 10.50 2.08
C SER A 93 8.21 10.10 0.64
N THR A 94 9.49 9.88 0.34
CA THR A 94 9.97 9.47 -0.98
C THR A 94 9.46 8.08 -1.33
N TRP A 95 9.52 7.15 -0.39
CA TRP A 95 8.99 5.81 -0.57
C TRP A 95 7.49 5.82 -0.91
N LYS A 96 6.67 6.52 -0.12
CA LYS A 96 5.24 6.66 -0.41
C LYS A 96 5.01 7.25 -1.81
N ARG A 97 5.69 8.34 -2.16
CA ARG A 97 5.56 8.98 -3.48
C ARG A 97 5.91 8.02 -4.62
N ASN A 98 6.96 7.21 -4.46
CA ASN A 98 7.35 6.21 -5.46
C ASN A 98 6.29 5.12 -5.63
N LEU A 99 5.65 4.70 -4.54
CA LEU A 99 4.53 3.76 -4.60
C LEU A 99 3.30 4.34 -5.29
N GLU A 100 2.94 5.59 -4.98
CA GLU A 100 1.85 6.31 -5.66
C GLU A 100 2.13 6.45 -7.15
N LYS A 101 3.36 6.82 -7.54
CA LYS A 101 3.77 6.87 -8.94
C LYS A 101 3.64 5.50 -9.61
N ARG A 102 4.18 4.45 -9.00
CA ARG A 102 4.08 3.07 -9.53
C ARG A 102 2.62 2.64 -9.70
N LYS A 103 1.75 2.97 -8.75
CA LYS A 103 0.31 2.74 -8.86
C LYS A 103 -0.27 3.46 -10.08
N GLN A 104 0.04 4.75 -10.26
CA GLN A 104 -0.43 5.51 -11.43
C GLN A 104 0.09 4.96 -12.75
N ASP A 105 1.37 4.59 -12.81
CA ASP A 105 1.98 4.00 -14.01
C ASP A 105 1.29 2.67 -14.39
N LEU A 106 0.94 1.84 -13.40
CA LEU A 106 0.17 0.60 -13.63
C LEU A 106 -1.25 0.88 -14.12
N LEU A 107 -1.95 1.86 -13.53
CA LEU A 107 -3.28 2.27 -14.00
C LEU A 107 -3.21 2.81 -15.44
N ASN A 108 -2.19 3.59 -15.77
CA ASN A 108 -2.00 4.11 -17.12
C ASN A 108 -1.58 3.04 -18.13
N ALA A 109 -0.85 2.00 -17.70
CA ALA A 109 -0.46 0.93 -18.60
C ALA A 109 -1.61 -0.05 -18.86
N TRP A 110 -2.38 -0.40 -17.83
CA TRP A 110 -3.32 -1.54 -17.87
C TRP A 110 -4.80 -1.12 -17.81
N CYS A 111 -5.10 0.04 -17.22
CA CYS A 111 -6.46 0.56 -17.09
C CYS A 111 -6.72 1.78 -17.98
N HIS A 112 -5.79 2.14 -18.87
CA HIS A 112 -6.01 3.21 -19.83
C HIS A 112 -7.14 2.84 -20.80
N CYS A 113 -8.31 3.44 -20.55
CA CYS A 113 -9.50 3.23 -21.35
C CYS A 113 -9.29 3.86 -22.73
N ARG A 114 -8.80 3.07 -23.69
CA ARG A 114 -8.50 3.54 -25.04
C ARG A 114 -9.74 3.94 -25.84
N LYS A 115 -10.93 3.45 -25.43
CA LYS A 115 -12.26 3.89 -25.87
C LYS A 115 -13.30 3.56 -24.80
N CYS A 116 -13.57 4.51 -23.91
CA CYS A 116 -14.81 4.51 -23.14
C CYS A 116 -15.87 5.14 -24.08
N TYR A 117 -16.75 4.31 -24.63
CA TYR A 117 -17.85 4.71 -25.51
C TYR A 117 -19.00 5.31 -24.70
#